data_AF-A0A378LA58-F1
#
_entry.id   AF-A0A378LA58-F1
#
_cell.length_a   1.000
_cell.length_b   1.000
_cell.length_c   1.000
_cell.angle_alpha   90.00
_cell.angle_beta   90.00
_cell.angle_gamma   90.00
#
_symmetry.space_group_name_H-M   'P 1'
#
loop_
_entity.id
_entity.type
_entity.pdbx_description
1 polymer ?
#
loop_
_entity_poly.entity_id
_entity_poly.type
_entity_poly.pdbx_seq_one_letter_code
_entity_poly.pdbx_strand_id
1 'polypeptide(L)'
;MKCFQGLLLLSILIYQNIYAETLSPPSGQSPQCGQAYESAGQIKNINNVFNSLSGSCHDAGGMKLVHKILISESSNEPTGVFFTCTGDDLNFIVFSCLFSTSTDMYN
;
A
#
# COMPACT_ATOMS: atom_id res chain seq x y z
N MET A 1 1.48 35.04 -41.70
CA MET A 1 1.11 33.80 -40.98
C MET A 1 2.38 33.18 -40.41
N LYS A 2 2.52 33.14 -39.08
CA LYS A 2 3.56 32.35 -38.37
C LYS A 2 2.87 31.73 -37.16
N CYS A 3 2.73 30.41 -37.21
CA CYS A 3 1.98 29.63 -36.22
C CYS A 3 2.72 29.60 -34.88
N PHE A 4 1.96 29.91 -33.82
CA PHE A 4 2.30 29.61 -32.43
C PHE A 4 2.41 28.08 -32.26
N GLN A 5 3.62 27.56 -32.06
CA GLN A 5 3.87 26.16 -31.70
C GLN A 5 4.81 26.10 -30.51
N GLY A 6 4.35 26.57 -29.35
CA GLY A 6 5.19 26.61 -28.15
C GLY A 6 4.45 26.37 -26.83
N LEU A 7 3.24 25.81 -26.85
CA LEU A 7 2.46 25.67 -25.62
C LEU A 7 1.56 24.43 -25.67
N LEU A 8 2.14 23.23 -25.59
CA LEU A 8 1.38 21.98 -25.47
C LEU A 8 2.23 20.85 -24.88
N LEU A 9 2.91 21.10 -23.76
CA LEU A 9 3.61 20.04 -22.99
C LEU A 9 3.35 20.11 -21.48
N LEU A 10 2.28 20.79 -21.05
CA LEU A 10 2.00 21.03 -19.63
C LEU A 10 0.83 20.22 -19.04
N SER A 11 0.24 19.27 -19.79
CA SER A 11 -1.02 18.63 -19.39
C SER A 11 -0.96 17.13 -19.10
N ILE A 12 0.22 16.47 -19.04
CA ILE A 12 0.30 15.01 -18.81
C ILE A 12 0.62 14.62 -17.35
N LEU A 13 0.58 15.54 -16.38
CA LEU A 13 0.88 15.22 -14.96
C LEU A 13 -0.35 15.03 -14.06
N ILE A 14 -1.55 15.04 -14.63
CA ILE A 14 -2.78 14.83 -13.86
C ILE A 14 -3.21 13.38 -14.09
N TYR A 15 -3.48 12.62 -13.02
CA TYR A 15 -3.77 11.17 -12.95
C TYR A 15 -2.63 10.25 -12.53
N GLN A 16 -1.89 10.62 -11.48
CA GLN A 16 -1.61 9.63 -10.44
C GLN A 16 -2.75 9.80 -9.44
N ASN A 17 -3.77 8.93 -9.46
CA ASN A 17 -4.70 8.81 -8.34
C ASN A 17 -3.89 8.23 -7.18
N ILE A 18 -3.08 9.07 -6.54
CA ILE A 18 -2.36 8.72 -5.33
C ILE A 18 -3.43 8.58 -4.27
N TYR A 19 -3.85 7.34 -4.11
CA TYR A 19 -4.68 6.93 -3.00
C TYR A 19 -3.86 7.20 -1.72
N ALA A 20 -4.16 8.34 -1.10
CA ALA A 20 -3.38 8.92 0.00
C ALA A 20 -4.01 8.63 1.36
N GLU A 21 -4.72 7.50 1.49
CA GLU A 21 -5.23 7.11 2.80
C GLU A 21 -4.09 6.65 3.71
N THR A 22 -4.14 7.17 4.94
CA THR A 22 -3.22 6.79 6.01
C THR A 22 -3.69 5.50 6.65
N LEU A 23 -2.77 4.55 6.73
CA LEU A 23 -2.95 3.27 7.39
C LEU A 23 -2.69 3.43 8.89
N SER A 24 -3.49 2.73 9.68
CA SER A 24 -3.33 2.57 11.12
C SER A 24 -2.33 1.46 11.42
N PRO A 25 -1.73 1.43 12.63
CA PRO A 25 -0.83 0.36 13.02
C PRO A 25 -1.47 -1.04 12.88
N PRO A 26 -0.70 -2.08 12.55
CA PRO A 26 -1.23 -3.43 12.40
C PRO A 26 -1.56 -4.04 13.76
N SER A 27 -2.69 -4.73 13.87
CA SER A 27 -3.12 -5.38 15.11
C SER A 27 -2.77 -6.88 15.11
N GLY A 28 -1.92 -7.30 16.06
CA GLY A 28 -1.72 -8.72 16.43
C GLY A 28 -1.06 -9.63 15.37
N GLN A 29 -0.33 -9.06 14.41
CA GLN A 29 0.27 -9.80 13.29
C GLN A 29 1.76 -10.11 13.53
N SER A 30 2.40 -10.73 12.53
CA SER A 30 3.82 -11.06 12.62
C SER A 30 4.68 -9.81 12.89
N PRO A 31 5.83 -9.94 13.59
CA PRO A 31 6.69 -8.80 13.95
C PRO A 31 7.09 -7.93 12.75
N GLN A 32 7.22 -8.55 11.58
CA GLN A 32 7.54 -7.89 10.31
C GLN A 32 6.53 -6.79 9.96
N CYS A 33 5.24 -6.97 10.29
CA CYS A 33 4.20 -5.99 9.98
C CYS A 33 4.40 -4.70 10.78
N GLY A 34 4.67 -4.82 12.09
CA GLY A 34 4.91 -3.68 12.97
C GLY A 34 6.19 -2.93 12.58
N GLN A 35 7.28 -3.66 12.35
CA GLN A 35 8.57 -3.08 11.94
C GLN A 35 8.48 -2.38 10.58
N ALA A 36 7.81 -3.00 9.60
CA ALA A 36 7.60 -2.38 8.30
C ALA A 36 6.73 -1.12 8.40
N TYR A 37 5.69 -1.14 9.24
CA TYR A 37 4.87 0.04 9.51
C TYR A 37 5.68 1.19 10.13
N GLU A 38 6.45 0.91 11.17
CA GLU A 38 7.27 1.93 11.85
C GLU A 38 8.30 2.55 10.90
N SER A 39 8.95 1.73 10.07
CA SER A 39 9.94 2.16 9.08
C SER A 39 9.35 2.79 7.81
N ALA A 40 8.05 2.63 7.54
CA ALA A 40 7.38 3.16 6.36
C ALA A 40 7.21 4.69 6.40
N GLY A 41 8.29 5.45 6.25
CA GLY A 41 8.30 6.92 6.11
C GLY A 41 7.51 7.68 7.20
N GLN A 42 7.37 9.00 7.02
CA GLN A 42 6.50 9.80 7.90
C GLN A 42 5.01 9.62 7.56
N ILE A 43 4.69 9.46 6.27
CA ILE A 43 3.32 9.24 5.79
C ILE A 43 3.07 7.74 5.66
N LYS A 44 2.17 7.19 6.47
CA LYS A 44 1.85 5.75 6.51
C LYS A 44 0.85 5.35 5.41
N ASN A 45 1.16 5.63 4.14
CA ASN A 45 0.29 5.24 3.02
C ASN A 45 0.62 3.82 2.51
N ILE A 46 -0.23 3.28 1.64
CA ILE A 46 -0.09 1.93 1.05
C ILE A 46 1.30 1.74 0.43
N ASN A 47 1.76 2.68 -0.40
CA ASN A 47 3.00 2.54 -1.14
C ASN A 47 4.22 2.52 -0.21
N ASN A 48 4.23 3.38 0.82
CA ASN A 48 5.33 3.43 1.78
C ASN A 48 5.37 2.15 2.62
N VAL A 49 4.21 1.66 3.06
CA VAL A 49 4.11 0.39 3.80
C VAL A 49 4.48 -0.80 2.90
N PHE A 50 4.05 -0.80 1.64
CA PHE A 50 4.43 -1.83 0.66
C PHE A 50 5.94 -1.88 0.46
N ASN A 51 6.60 -0.73 0.28
CA ASN A 51 8.05 -0.67 0.07
C ASN A 51 8.82 -1.22 1.28
N SER A 52 8.42 -0.84 2.50
CA SER A 52 9.04 -1.39 3.71
C SER A 52 8.79 -2.89 3.86
N LEU A 53 7.54 -3.35 3.63
CA LEU A 53 7.19 -4.78 3.67
C LEU A 53 7.90 -5.60 2.59
N SER A 54 8.21 -5.01 1.44
CA SER A 54 8.90 -5.70 0.36
C SER A 54 10.30 -6.12 0.79
N GLY A 55 11.00 -5.27 1.55
CA GLY A 55 12.28 -5.62 2.16
C GLY A 55 12.14 -6.74 3.18
N SER A 56 11.21 -6.61 4.13
CA SER A 56 10.95 -7.65 5.13
C SER A 56 10.50 -8.99 4.50
N CYS A 57 9.78 -8.94 3.39
CA CYS A 57 9.36 -10.12 2.64
C CYS A 57 10.56 -10.86 2.06
N HIS A 58 11.45 -10.12 1.38
CA HIS A 58 12.69 -10.66 0.84
C HIS A 58 13.59 -11.26 1.93
N ASP A 59 13.78 -10.55 3.05
CA ASP A 59 14.64 -11.00 4.15
C ASP A 59 14.09 -12.24 4.86
N ALA A 60 12.77 -12.44 4.83
CA ALA A 60 12.11 -13.64 5.32
C ALA A 60 12.14 -14.82 4.32
N GLY A 61 12.80 -14.66 3.16
CA GLY A 61 12.88 -15.68 2.10
C GLY A 61 11.66 -15.69 1.16
N GLY A 62 10.81 -14.68 1.23
CA GLY A 62 9.73 -14.46 0.27
C GLY A 62 10.24 -13.90 -1.06
N MET A 63 9.51 -14.20 -2.13
CA MET A 63 9.86 -13.78 -3.49
C MET A 63 8.92 -12.70 -4.02
N LYS A 64 7.69 -12.63 -3.48
CA LYS A 64 6.69 -11.69 -3.98
C LYS A 64 5.80 -11.16 -2.87
N LEU A 65 5.64 -9.84 -2.85
CA LEU A 65 4.66 -9.14 -2.04
C LEU A 65 3.47 -8.71 -2.91
N VAL A 66 2.27 -9.07 -2.51
CA VAL A 66 1.02 -8.61 -3.11
C VAL A 66 0.19 -7.86 -2.10
N HIS A 67 -0.73 -7.01 -2.56
CA HIS A 67 -1.67 -6.33 -1.70
C HIS A 67 -3.08 -6.37 -2.29
N LYS A 68 -4.08 -6.32 -1.42
CA LYS A 68 -5.50 -6.20 -1.76
C LYS A 68 -6.13 -5.14 -0.86
N ILE A 69 -6.76 -4.15 -1.47
CA ILE A 69 -7.56 -3.16 -0.75
C ILE A 69 -8.87 -3.82 -0.32
N LEU A 70 -9.22 -3.68 0.95
CA LEU A 70 -10.49 -4.09 1.53
C LEU A 70 -11.46 -2.91 1.42
N ILE A 71 -12.65 -3.20 0.94
CA ILE A 71 -13.72 -2.21 0.72
C ILE A 71 -14.90 -2.65 1.57
N SER A 72 -15.49 -1.70 2.32
CA SER A 72 -16.71 -1.90 3.07
C SER A 72 -17.88 -2.26 2.15
N GLU A 73 -18.62 -3.30 2.47
CA GLU A 73 -19.84 -3.67 1.73
C GLU A 73 -20.95 -2.62 1.89
N SER A 74 -20.94 -1.85 2.99
CA SER A 74 -22.02 -0.91 3.33
C SER A 74 -21.79 0.50 2.77
N SER A 75 -20.56 1.00 2.82
CA SER A 75 -20.21 2.35 2.37
C SER A 75 -19.48 2.38 1.03
N ASN A 76 -19.00 1.23 0.54
CA ASN A 76 -18.09 1.13 -0.61
C ASN A 76 -16.81 1.97 -0.44
N GLU A 77 -16.48 2.33 0.81
CA GLU A 77 -15.25 3.01 1.17
C GLU A 77 -14.19 1.99 1.57
N PRO A 78 -12.92 2.28 1.33
CA PRO A 78 -11.85 1.40 1.76
C PRO A 78 -11.70 1.38 3.29
N THR A 79 -11.55 0.19 3.83
CA THR A 79 -11.47 -0.08 5.26
C THR A 79 -10.08 -0.56 5.67
N GLY A 80 -9.30 -1.03 4.70
CA GLY A 80 -7.96 -1.52 4.98
C GLY A 80 -7.24 -2.07 3.77
N VAL A 81 -6.05 -2.58 4.01
CA VAL A 81 -5.22 -3.24 3.01
C VAL A 81 -4.63 -4.50 3.60
N PHE A 82 -4.79 -5.60 2.87
CA PHE A 82 -4.18 -6.87 3.17
C PHE A 82 -2.96 -7.07 2.29
N PHE A 83 -1.78 -7.14 2.90
CA PHE A 83 -0.52 -7.46 2.25
C PHE A 83 -0.18 -8.93 2.50
N THR A 84 0.34 -9.61 1.47
CA THR A 84 0.73 -11.02 1.56
C THR A 84 2.11 -11.20 0.95
N CYS A 85 3.06 -11.65 1.77
CA CYS A 85 4.36 -12.09 1.32
C CYS A 85 4.30 -13.58 0.98
N THR A 86 4.71 -13.94 -0.23
CA THR A 86 4.64 -15.30 -0.77
C THR A 86 6.00 -15.76 -1.28
N GLY A 87 6.20 -17.07 -1.32
CA GLY A 87 7.34 -17.69 -2.03
C GLY A 87 7.15 -17.65 -3.55
N ASP A 88 7.84 -18.55 -4.26
CA ASP A 88 7.66 -18.72 -5.72
C ASP A 88 6.23 -19.17 -6.06
N ASP A 89 5.66 -20.05 -5.23
CA ASP A 89 4.24 -20.40 -5.25
C ASP A 89 3.42 -19.39 -4.44
N LEU A 90 2.41 -18.79 -5.07
CA LEU A 90 1.48 -17.85 -4.43
C LEU A 90 0.66 -18.47 -3.30
N ASN A 91 0.56 -19.80 -3.23
CA ASN A 91 -0.10 -20.51 -2.14
C ASN A 91 0.80 -20.69 -0.91
N PHE A 92 2.12 -20.51 -1.07
CA PHE A 92 3.06 -20.53 0.05
C PHE A 92 3.18 -19.13 0.66
N ILE A 93 2.40 -18.91 1.73
CA ILE A 93 2.39 -17.64 2.46
C ILE A 93 3.52 -17.66 3.50
N VAL A 94 4.45 -16.71 3.39
CA VAL A 94 5.50 -16.48 4.39
C VAL A 94 4.93 -15.73 5.58
N PHE A 95 4.26 -14.62 5.31
CA PHE A 95 3.47 -13.86 6.28
C PHE A 95 2.43 -12.99 5.58
N SER A 96 1.48 -12.49 6.36
CA SER A 96 0.47 -11.54 5.91
C SER A 96 0.27 -10.42 6.92
N CYS A 97 0.00 -9.22 6.43
CA CYS A 97 -0.25 -8.05 7.25
C CYS A 97 -1.58 -7.39 6.85
N LEU A 98 -2.41 -7.08 7.83
CA LEU A 98 -3.65 -6.33 7.66
C LEU A 98 -3.49 -4.96 8.33
N PHE A 99 -3.70 -3.91 7.55
CA PHE A 99 -3.72 -2.53 8.03
C PHE A 99 -5.10 -1.95 7.80
N SER A 100 -5.73 -1.43 8.84
CA SER A 100 -6.95 -0.64 8.67
C SER A 100 -6.63 0.75 8.17
N THR A 101 -7.57 1.38 7.48
CA THR A 101 -7.51 2.81 7.18
C THR A 101 -7.92 3.59 8.42
N SER A 102 -7.49 4.85 8.54
CA SER A 102 -7.84 5.69 9.70
C SER A 102 -9.34 5.98 9.83
N THR A 103 -10.12 5.81 8.76
CA THR A 103 -11.58 5.95 8.75
C THR A 103 -12.28 4.84 9.54
N ASP A 104 -11.71 3.63 9.57
CA ASP A 104 -12.24 2.50 10.34
C ASP A 104 -12.10 2.67 11.88
N MET A 105 -11.23 3.56 12.36
CA MET A 105 -11.02 3.75 13.81
C MET A 105 -12.09 4.63 14.48
N TYR A 106 -13.07 5.15 13.72
CA TYR A 106 -14.10 6.06 14.22
C TYR A 106 -15.54 5.47 14.22
N ASN A 107 -15.70 4.16 14.00
CA ASN A 107 -16.98 3.45 14.15
C ASN A 107 -16.99 2.49 15.32
#